data_AF-A0A2D5HCT3-F1
#
_entry.id   AF-A0A2D5HCT3-F1
#
_cell.length_a   1.000
_cell.length_b   1.000
_cell.length_c   1.000
_cell.angle_alpha   90.00
_cell.angle_beta   90.00
_cell.angle_gamma   90.00
#
_symmetry.space_group_name_H-M   'P 1'
#
loop_
_entity.id
_entity.type
_entity.pdbx_description
1 polymer ?
#
loop_
_entity_poly.entity_id
_entity_poly.type
_entity_poly.pdbx_seq_one_letter_code
_entity_poly.pdbx_strand_id
1 'polypeptide(L)' 'MMHAWLITGANAPLERIERDIPRAVGNNILIAVRGSALCHSDVGRMDGTLTPYMPKKPPIILGHEIAGEILSVGPEVRAP' A
#
# COMPACT_ATOMS: atom_id res chain seq x y z
N MET A 1 2.57 -14.23 6.65
CA MET A 1 2.33 -12.86 7.14
C MET A 1 3.11 -11.87 6.28
N MET A 2 2.56 -10.68 6.07
CA MET A 2 3.26 -9.51 5.54
C MET A 2 3.27 -8.40 6.59
N HIS A 3 4.29 -7.56 6.56
CA HIS A 3 4.36 -6.36 7.39
C HIS A 3 3.99 -5.12 6.59
N ALA A 4 3.39 -4.15 7.24
CA ALA A 4 3.12 -2.83 6.66
C ALA A 4 3.23 -1.74 7.72
N TRP A 5 3.39 -0.50 7.27
CA TRP A 5 3.30 0.69 8.11
C TRP A 5 1.97 1.39 7.84
N LEU A 6 1.19 1.60 8.90
CA LEU A 6 -0.15 2.14 8.85
C LEU A 6 -0.14 3.60 9.32
N ILE A 7 -0.74 4.48 8.53
CA ILE A 7 -1.11 5.82 9.00
C ILE A 7 -2.46 5.72 9.67
N THR A 8 -2.54 6.12 10.93
CA THR A 8 -3.78 6.14 11.72
C THR A 8 -4.36 7.54 11.89
N GLY A 9 -3.58 8.60 11.63
CA GLY A 9 -4.00 9.99 11.70
C GLY A 9 -2.92 10.94 11.22
N ALA A 10 -3.27 12.22 11.04
CA ALA A 10 -2.30 13.25 10.73
C ALA A 10 -1.35 13.49 11.91
N ASN A 11 -0.04 13.58 11.64
CA ASN A 11 1.04 13.76 12.63
C ASN A 11 1.11 12.65 13.71
N ALA A 12 0.43 11.52 13.49
CA ALA A 12 0.56 10.33 14.33
C ALA A 12 1.79 9.51 13.88
N PRO A 13 2.48 8.81 14.81
CA PRO A 13 3.53 7.89 14.45
C PRO A 13 2.98 6.76 13.56
N LEU A 14 3.80 6.25 12.64
CA LEU A 14 3.44 5.09 11.85
C LEU A 14 3.35 3.85 12.74
N GLU A 15 2.28 3.08 12.57
CA GLU A 15 2.09 1.82 13.29
C GLU A 15 2.51 0.65 12.42
N ARG A 16 3.47 -0.15 12.88
CA ARG A 16 3.83 -1.39 12.20
C ARG A 16 2.78 -2.44 12.49
N ILE A 17 2.18 -2.98 11.44
CA ILE A 17 1.18 -4.04 11.53
C ILE A 17 1.65 -5.30 10.81
N GLU A 18 1.05 -6.42 11.19
CA GLU A 18 1.13 -7.68 10.44
C GLU A 18 -0.24 -8.03 9.86
N ARG A 19 -0.26 -8.57 8.65
CA ARG A 19 -1.48 -9.07 8.00
C ARG A 19 -1.19 -10.38 7.29
N ASP A 20 -2.24 -11.14 7.02
CA ASP A 20 -2.13 -12.29 6.13
C ASP A 20 -1.71 -11.85 4.74
N ILE A 21 -0.91 -12.68 4.07
CA ILE A 21 -0.54 -12.46 2.68
C ILE A 21 -1.79 -12.72 1.84
N PRO A 22 -2.28 -11.75 1.04
CA PRO A 22 -3.48 -11.95 0.24
C PRO A 22 -3.20 -12.95 -0.88
N ARG A 23 -4.25 -13.62 -1.34
CA ARG A 23 -4.19 -14.48 -2.52
C ARG A 23 -4.59 -13.69 -3.76
N ALA A 24 -3.84 -13.84 -4.86
CA ALA A 24 -4.26 -13.33 -6.16
C ALA A 24 -5.53 -14.06 -6.64
N VAL A 25 -6.58 -13.30 -6.95
CA VAL A 25 -7.88 -13.80 -7.43
C VAL A 25 -8.35 -12.93 -8.59
N GLY A 26 -9.22 -13.47 -9.46
CA GLY A 26 -9.70 -12.77 -10.65
C GLY A 26 -8.55 -12.23 -11.50
N ASN A 27 -8.58 -10.92 -11.79
CA ASN A 27 -7.58 -10.20 -12.58
C ASN A 27 -6.47 -9.53 -11.73
N ASN A 28 -6.31 -9.93 -10.46
CA ASN A 28 -5.30 -9.35 -9.59
C ASN A 28 -3.96 -10.10 -9.69
N ILE A 29 -2.87 -9.40 -9.38
CA ILE A 29 -1.54 -9.99 -9.17
C ILE A 29 -1.08 -9.74 -7.73
N LEU A 30 -0.31 -10.68 -7.18
CA LEU A 30 0.36 -10.52 -5.90
C LEU A 30 1.82 -10.14 -6.15
N ILE A 31 2.25 -9.00 -5.62
CA ILE A 31 3.61 -8.52 -5.73
C ILE A 31 4.30 -8.59 -4.35
N ALA A 32 5.46 -9.24 -4.28
CA ALA A 32 6.41 -9.07 -3.19
C ALA A 32 7.12 -7.73 -3.38
N VAL A 33 6.63 -6.70 -2.69
CA VAL A 33 7.26 -5.38 -2.70
C VAL A 33 8.65 -5.48 -2.08
N ARG A 34 9.69 -5.13 -2.86
CA ARG A 34 11.09 -5.08 -2.42
C ARG A 34 11.50 -3.67 -2.00
N GLY A 35 10.82 -2.65 -2.53
CA GLY A 35 10.99 -1.27 -2.13
C GLY A 35 9.81 -0.40 -2.55
N SER A 36 9.59 0.69 -1.82
CA SER A 36 8.70 1.79 -2.19
C SER A 36 9.43 3.09 -1.96
N ALA A 37 9.40 3.99 -2.94
CA ALA A 37 9.86 5.36 -2.74
C ALA A 37 8.85 6.16 -1.90
N LEU A 38 9.32 7.30 -1.36
CA LEU A 38 8.53 8.27 -0.62
C LEU A 38 8.45 9.56 -1.43
N CYS A 39 7.24 10.04 -1.67
CA CYS A 39 6.98 11.29 -2.37
C CYS A 39 6.32 12.33 -1.46
N HIS A 40 6.24 13.58 -1.92
CA HIS A 40 5.55 14.66 -1.20
C HIS A 40 4.07 14.36 -0.95
N SER A 41 3.43 13.56 -1.81
CA SER A 41 2.04 13.12 -1.59
C SER A 41 1.88 12.18 -0.40
N ASP A 42 2.87 11.33 -0.12
CA ASP A 42 2.86 10.48 1.07
C ASP A 42 3.06 11.34 2.33
N VAL A 43 4.02 12.26 2.30
CA VAL A 43 4.27 13.21 3.39
C VAL A 43 3.02 14.05 3.67
N GLY A 44 2.41 14.62 2.62
CA GLY A 44 1.19 15.41 2.74
C GLY A 44 0.00 14.62 3.27
N ARG A 45 0.02 13.29 3.09
CA ARG A 45 -0.98 12.40 3.68
C ARG A 45 -0.70 12.09 5.15
N MET A 46 0.57 12.02 5.54
CA MET A 46 1.05 11.81 6.91
C MET A 46 0.87 13.06 7.79
N ASP A 47 1.13 14.26 7.27
CA ASP A 47 1.02 15.52 8.02
C ASP A 47 -0.40 16.10 8.04
N GLY A 48 -1.28 15.57 7.19
CA GLY A 48 -2.69 15.94 7.09
C GLY A 48 -3.02 16.95 6.00
N THR A 49 -2.04 17.60 5.37
CA THR A 49 -2.24 18.65 4.37
C THR A 49 -3.07 18.19 3.17
N LEU A 50 -2.92 16.94 2.75
CA LEU A 50 -3.69 16.36 1.65
C LEU A 50 -4.96 15.61 2.11
N THR A 51 -5.16 15.42 3.42
CA THR A 51 -6.30 14.63 3.93
C THR A 51 -7.67 15.13 3.46
N PRO A 52 -7.96 16.46 3.40
CA PRO A 52 -9.24 16.97 2.90
C PRO A 52 -9.52 16.63 1.43
N TYR A 53 -8.48 16.39 0.63
CA TYR A 53 -8.56 16.16 -0.81
C TYR A 53 -8.50 14.68 -1.18
N MET A 54 -8.31 13.79 -0.20
CA MET A 54 -8.10 12.37 -0.43
C MET A 54 -9.39 11.57 -0.19
N PRO A 55 -9.75 10.63 -1.07
CA PRO A 55 -11.01 9.90 -0.98
C PRO A 55 -11.05 8.93 0.21
N LYS A 56 -9.89 8.45 0.69
CA LYS A 56 -9.77 7.51 1.79
C LYS A 56 -9.19 8.17 3.03
N LYS A 57 -9.95 8.10 4.12
CA LYS A 57 -9.51 8.52 5.46
C LYS A 57 -8.62 7.43 6.10
N PRO A 58 -7.74 7.78 7.06
CA PRO A 58 -7.03 6.78 7.84
C PRO A 58 -8.03 5.84 8.56
N PRO A 59 -7.65 4.58 8.87
CA PRO A 59 -6.32 4.01 8.69
C PRO A 59 -6.01 3.55 7.26
N ILE A 60 -4.79 3.81 6.77
CA ILE A 60 -4.36 3.44 5.40
C ILE A 60 -2.86 3.11 5.33
N ILE A 61 -2.49 2.15 4.48
CA ILE A 61 -1.10 1.85 4.10
C ILE A 61 -0.80 2.65 2.82
N LEU A 62 0.28 3.43 2.83
CA LEU A 62 0.74 4.20 1.66
C LEU A 62 1.82 3.44 0.88
N GLY A 63 2.47 4.13 -0.07
CA GLY A 63 3.44 3.56 -1.00
C GLY A 63 2.81 3.32 -2.36
N HIS A 64 2.83 4.36 -3.20
CA HIS A 64 2.31 4.33 -4.56
C HIS A 64 3.42 4.27 -5.62
N GLU A 65 4.68 4.22 -5.19
CA GLU A 65 5.88 4.15 -6.02
C GLU A 65 6.67 2.87 -5.69
N ILE A 66 6.06 1.70 -5.95
CA ILE A 66 6.61 0.39 -5.57
C ILE A 66 7.42 -0.28 -6.68
N ALA A 67 8.39 -1.10 -6.28
CA ALA A 67 9.06 -2.08 -7.14
C ALA A 67 9.16 -3.43 -6.42
N GLY A 68 9.04 -4.53 -7.17
CA GLY A 68 9.03 -5.86 -6.59
C GLY A 68 8.88 -6.99 -7.60
N GLU A 69 8.68 -8.19 -7.08
CA GLU A 69 8.53 -9.42 -7.85
C GLU A 69 7.07 -9.91 -7.85
N ILE A 70 6.57 -10.39 -8.98
CA ILE A 70 5.26 -11.05 -9.03
C ILE A 70 5.41 -12.44 -8.38
N LEU A 71 4.69 -12.68 -7.29
CA LEU A 71 4.65 -13.98 -6.61
C LEU A 71 3.56 -14.90 -7.16
N SER A 72 2.42 -14.33 -7.57
CA SER A 72 1.33 -15.09 -8.18
C SER A 72 0.42 -14.18 -9.01
N VAL A 73 -0.29 -14.80 -9.96
CA VAL A 73 -1.31 -14.14 -10.78
C VAL A 73 -2.66 -14.81 -10.55
N GLY A 74 -3.73 -14.02 -10.61
CA GLY A 74 -5.09 -14.52 -10.55
C GLY A 74 -5.44 -15.29 -11.84
N PRO A 75 -6.43 -16.21 -11.78
CA PRO A 75 -6.75 -17.11 -12.88
C PRO A 75 -7.29 -16.42 -14.14
N GLU A 76 -7.72 -15.16 -14.04
CA GLU A 76 -8.26 -14.41 -15.19
C GLU A 76 -7.21 -13.51 -15.85
N VAL A 77 -6.02 -13.37 -15.25
CA VAL A 77 -4.91 -12.59 -15.81
C VAL A 77 -4.43 -13.25 -17.10
N ARG A 78 -4.45 -12.50 -18.21
CA ARG A 78 -3.97 -12.96 -19.52
C ARG A 78 -2.62 -12.34 -19.83
N ALA A 79 -1.71 -13.14 -20.38
CA ALA A 79 -0.55 -12.59 -21.06
C ALA A 79 -1.03 -11.77 -22.29
N PRO A 80 -0.33 -10.69 -22.64
CA PRO A 80 -0.61 -9.94 -23.86
C PRO A 80 -0.53 -10.83 -25.11
#